data_AF-A0AAN6UUG4-F1
#
_entry.id   AF-A0AAN6UUG4-F1
#
_cell.length_a   1.000
_cell.length_b   1.000
_cell.length_c   1.000
_cell.angle_alpha   90.00
_cell.angle_beta   90.00
_cell.angle_gamma   90.00
#
_symmetry.space_group_name_H-M   'P 1'
#
loop_
_entity.id
_entity.type
_entity.pdbx_description
1 polymer ?
#
loop_
_entity_poly.entity_id
_entity_poly.type
_entity_poly.pdbx_seq_one_letter_code
_entity_poly.pdbx_strand_id
1 'polypeptide(L)'
;MRFLRYVLQFYSKVYSVNCNQMMMIKSNGGSGTAENVKFDNFIGHNNAYSLNIDQAWASMTPASGSGIHLKDITVSNWKGDCANRVQRGLIQFKCAAGAPCTGMTVKDFSVWTNAGSQVNYVCNNTYGTGSCLRVGSGGTYSTTSKITTAPAGWQAPRLPTDLKSSFGFTSEIPIPAIPLSFFPGTSPSRRLA
;
A
#
# COMPACT_ATOMS: atom_id res chain seq x y z
N MET A 1 15.26 -29.94 -17.70
CA MET A 1 14.52 -28.65 -17.67
C MET A 1 13.33 -28.80 -16.74
N ARG A 2 13.37 -28.21 -15.54
CA ARG A 2 12.28 -28.26 -14.56
C ARG A 2 11.99 -26.83 -14.06
N PHE A 3 10.79 -26.38 -14.39
CA PHE A 3 9.93 -25.40 -13.71
C PHE A 3 10.56 -24.09 -13.18
N LEU A 4 10.37 -23.02 -13.96
CA LEU A 4 10.17 -21.66 -13.45
C LEU A 4 9.00 -21.68 -12.45
N ARG A 5 9.27 -21.74 -11.15
CA ARG A 5 8.32 -21.29 -10.13
C ARG A 5 8.64 -19.83 -9.79
N TYR A 6 8.26 -18.91 -10.66
CA TYR A 6 8.05 -17.53 -10.22
C TYR A 6 6.73 -17.52 -9.45
N VAL A 7 6.81 -17.61 -8.12
CA VAL A 7 5.64 -17.40 -7.27
C VAL A 7 5.35 -15.91 -7.28
N LEU A 8 4.52 -15.46 -8.22
CA LEU A 8 3.99 -14.10 -8.24
C LEU A 8 2.99 -13.96 -7.08
N GLN A 9 3.32 -13.13 -6.08
CA GLN A 9 2.35 -12.78 -5.05
C GLN A 9 1.49 -11.63 -5.55
N PHE A 10 0.18 -11.87 -5.72
CA PHE A 10 -0.73 -10.93 -6.37
C PHE A 10 -1.91 -10.60 -5.46
N TYR A 11 -2.04 -9.32 -5.13
CA TYR A 11 -3.27 -8.78 -4.52
C TYR A 11 -3.95 -7.90 -5.54
N SER A 12 -5.23 -8.17 -5.79
CA SER A 12 -6.01 -7.31 -6.66
C SER A 12 -7.47 -7.18 -6.30
N LYS A 13 -8.06 -6.06 -6.71
CA LYS A 13 -9.45 -5.68 -6.40
C LYS A 13 -9.66 -5.61 -4.89
N VAL A 14 -8.77 -4.87 -4.23
CA VAL A 14 -8.79 -4.66 -2.78
C VAL A 14 -9.45 -3.32 -2.49
N TYR A 15 -10.57 -3.36 -1.76
CA TYR A 15 -11.29 -2.20 -1.28
C TYR A 15 -11.03 -2.03 0.22
N SER A 16 -10.65 -0.84 0.67
CA SER A 16 -10.34 -0.56 2.06
C SER A 16 -10.91 0.79 2.49
N VAL A 17 -11.68 0.79 3.58
CA VAL A 17 -12.31 1.99 4.14
C VAL A 17 -12.03 2.08 5.63
N ASN A 18 -11.67 3.27 6.12
CA ASN A 18 -11.40 3.53 7.55
C ASN A 18 -10.34 2.59 8.17
N CYS A 19 -9.37 2.14 7.37
CA CYS A 19 -8.30 1.23 7.78
C CYS A 19 -7.01 1.99 8.14
N ASN A 20 -6.09 1.30 8.81
CA ASN A 20 -4.75 1.83 9.05
C ASN A 20 -3.97 2.04 7.75
N GLN A 21 -4.07 1.13 6.77
CA GLN A 21 -3.42 1.24 5.47
C GLN A 21 -4.24 0.56 4.38
N MET A 22 -3.97 0.91 3.11
CA MET A 22 -4.42 0.09 1.98
C MET A 22 -3.50 -1.13 1.80
N MET A 23 -2.17 -0.92 1.86
CA MET A 23 -1.18 -2.01 1.87
C MET A 23 0.05 -1.61 2.68
N MET A 24 0.59 -2.58 3.42
CA MET A 24 1.87 -2.42 4.09
C MET A 24 2.75 -3.66 3.96
N ILE A 25 4.00 -3.45 3.58
CA ILE A 25 5.08 -4.41 3.81
C ILE A 25 5.90 -3.86 4.97
N LYS A 26 6.11 -4.68 5.99
CA LYS A 26 6.80 -4.27 7.22
C LYS A 26 7.89 -5.26 7.62
N SER A 27 9.04 -4.73 8.02
CA SER A 27 10.13 -5.46 8.65
C SER A 27 10.89 -4.54 9.61
N ASN A 28 11.79 -5.11 10.42
CA ASN A 28 12.73 -4.35 11.23
C ASN A 28 14.02 -5.17 11.37
N GLY A 29 15.02 -4.89 10.52
CA GLY A 29 16.16 -5.79 10.32
C GLY A 29 15.77 -7.07 9.57
N GLY A 30 16.41 -8.19 9.91
CA GLY A 30 16.20 -9.49 9.27
C GLY A 30 17.05 -9.70 8.01
N SER A 31 16.83 -10.83 7.35
CA SER A 31 17.48 -11.22 6.09
C SER A 31 16.54 -12.07 5.22
N GLY A 32 16.87 -12.24 3.95
CA GLY A 32 16.06 -12.96 2.97
C GLY A 32 15.45 -12.02 1.92
N THR A 33 14.59 -12.55 1.06
CA THR A 33 14.06 -11.84 -0.11
C THR A 33 12.55 -12.00 -0.21
N ALA A 34 11.85 -10.91 -0.50
CA ALA A 34 10.48 -10.95 -1.02
C ALA A 34 10.49 -10.31 -2.40
N GLU A 35 10.12 -11.08 -3.41
CA GLU A 35 10.22 -10.65 -4.80
C GLU A 35 9.02 -11.07 -5.65
N ASN A 36 8.86 -10.43 -6.81
CA ASN A 36 7.77 -10.69 -7.74
C ASN A 36 6.40 -10.48 -7.07
N VAL A 37 6.15 -9.25 -6.63
CA VAL A 37 4.89 -8.88 -5.96
C VAL A 37 4.13 -7.86 -6.78
N LYS A 38 2.82 -8.02 -6.92
CA LYS A 38 1.97 -7.04 -7.58
C LYS A 38 0.75 -6.67 -6.74
N PHE A 39 0.58 -5.38 -6.52
CA PHE A 39 -0.56 -4.75 -5.84
C PHE A 39 -1.38 -3.93 -6.84
N ASP A 40 -2.50 -4.48 -7.29
CA ASP A 40 -3.21 -3.97 -8.48
C ASP A 40 -4.68 -3.68 -8.22
N ASN A 41 -5.24 -2.60 -8.77
CA ASN A 41 -6.67 -2.28 -8.62
C ASN A 41 -7.08 -2.12 -7.15
N PHE A 42 -6.50 -1.15 -6.45
CA PHE A 42 -6.88 -0.84 -5.09
C PHE A 42 -7.76 0.40 -5.05
N ILE A 43 -8.81 0.36 -4.22
CA ILE A 43 -9.62 1.53 -3.87
C ILE A 43 -9.51 1.74 -2.36
N GLY A 44 -9.12 2.94 -1.96
CA GLY A 44 -8.97 3.34 -0.56
C GLY A 44 -9.87 4.51 -0.22
N HIS A 45 -10.42 4.52 0.99
CA HIS A 45 -11.23 5.62 1.49
C HIS A 45 -10.93 5.89 2.96
N ASN A 46 -10.56 7.13 3.29
CA ASN A 46 -10.33 7.58 4.66
C ASN A 46 -9.34 6.72 5.48
N ASN A 47 -8.41 6.04 4.81
CA ASN A 47 -7.37 5.25 5.47
C ASN A 47 -6.28 6.17 6.05
N ALA A 48 -5.56 5.73 7.09
CA ALA A 48 -4.46 6.51 7.69
C ALA A 48 -3.17 6.50 6.84
N TYR A 49 -2.85 5.35 6.22
CA TYR A 49 -1.80 5.16 5.21
C TYR A 49 -2.41 4.60 3.92
N SER A 50 -1.70 4.73 2.80
CA SER A 50 -2.13 4.13 1.52
C SER A 50 -1.12 3.05 1.21
N LEU A 51 -0.03 3.40 0.53
CA LEU A 51 1.10 2.51 0.37
C LEU A 51 2.14 2.80 1.46
N ASN A 52 2.46 1.79 2.28
CA ASN A 52 3.49 1.89 3.32
C ASN A 52 4.45 0.70 3.26
N ILE A 53 5.62 0.87 2.64
CA ILE A 53 6.73 -0.07 2.79
C ILE A 53 7.65 0.47 3.88
N ASP A 54 7.74 -0.23 5.01
CA ASP A 54 8.46 0.23 6.19
C ASP A 54 9.35 -0.87 6.77
N GLN A 55 10.66 -0.79 6.47
CA GLN A 55 11.66 -1.75 6.95
C GLN A 55 12.33 -1.34 8.26
N ALA A 56 11.82 -0.28 8.90
CA ALA A 56 12.19 0.14 10.25
C ALA A 56 10.93 0.23 11.12
N TRP A 57 10.01 -0.75 10.98
CA TRP A 57 8.71 -0.68 11.63
C TRP A 57 8.84 -0.76 13.16
N ALA A 58 8.61 0.38 13.82
CA ALA A 58 8.93 0.59 15.23
C ALA A 58 8.13 -0.29 16.22
N SER A 59 7.00 -0.85 15.80
CA SER A 59 6.22 -1.78 16.64
C SER A 59 6.72 -3.23 16.57
N MET A 60 7.89 -3.47 15.98
CA MET A 60 8.60 -4.75 16.06
C MET A 60 9.91 -4.58 16.81
N THR A 61 10.28 -5.61 17.58
CA THR A 61 11.67 -5.79 17.99
C THR A 61 12.56 -5.97 16.74
N PRO A 62 13.69 -5.25 16.63
CA PRO A 62 14.64 -5.45 15.55
C PRO A 62 15.18 -6.88 15.52
N ALA A 63 15.15 -7.51 14.35
CA ALA A 63 15.83 -8.76 14.08
C ALA A 63 17.26 -8.51 13.59
N SER A 64 18.17 -9.47 13.79
CA SER A 64 19.52 -9.39 13.24
C SER A 64 19.50 -9.46 11.71
N GLY A 65 20.45 -8.76 11.07
CA GLY A 65 20.59 -8.73 9.61
C GLY A 65 20.42 -7.32 9.03
N SER A 66 20.80 -7.18 7.76
CA SER A 66 20.86 -5.89 7.05
C SER A 66 19.50 -5.40 6.52
N GLY A 67 18.46 -6.24 6.61
CA GLY A 67 17.13 -6.00 6.08
C GLY A 67 16.69 -7.07 5.08
N ILE A 68 15.39 -7.11 4.81
CA ILE A 68 14.82 -7.97 3.77
C ILE A 68 15.04 -7.32 2.40
N HIS A 69 15.51 -8.08 1.42
CA HIS A 69 15.58 -7.60 0.03
C HIS A 69 14.19 -7.60 -0.59
N LEU A 70 13.62 -6.42 -0.82
CA LEU A 70 12.38 -6.28 -1.58
C LEU A 70 12.72 -5.99 -3.05
N LYS A 71 12.26 -6.84 -3.95
CA LYS A 71 12.62 -6.79 -5.37
C LYS A 71 11.41 -6.98 -6.28
N ASP A 72 11.39 -6.30 -7.42
CA ASP A 72 10.39 -6.52 -8.48
C ASP A 72 8.95 -6.42 -7.95
N ILE A 73 8.67 -5.30 -7.26
CA ILE A 73 7.34 -5.00 -6.70
C ILE A 73 6.66 -3.93 -7.54
N THR A 74 5.47 -4.25 -8.03
CA THR A 74 4.64 -3.35 -8.83
C THR A 74 3.40 -2.90 -8.06
N VAL A 75 3.17 -1.60 -8.00
CA VAL A 75 1.96 -0.95 -7.52
C VAL A 75 1.27 -0.31 -8.71
N SER A 76 0.05 -0.72 -9.02
CA SER A 76 -0.67 -0.24 -10.20
C SER A 76 -2.16 -0.04 -10.01
N ASN A 77 -2.70 1.01 -10.63
CA ASN A 77 -4.12 1.34 -10.66
C ASN A 77 -4.73 1.49 -9.25
N TRP A 78 -4.23 2.48 -8.51
CA TRP A 78 -4.73 2.80 -7.17
C TRP A 78 -5.54 4.07 -7.21
N LYS A 79 -6.72 4.07 -6.58
CA LYS A 79 -7.65 5.20 -6.56
C LYS A 79 -8.26 5.44 -5.18
N GLY A 80 -8.88 6.60 -5.01
CA GLY A 80 -9.70 6.95 -3.86
C GLY A 80 -9.08 8.04 -2.99
N ASP A 81 -9.49 8.05 -1.72
CA ASP A 81 -9.13 9.09 -0.76
C ASP A 81 -8.47 8.55 0.51
N CYS A 82 -7.88 9.47 1.26
CA CYS A 82 -7.26 9.16 2.53
C CYS A 82 -7.35 10.30 3.54
N ALA A 83 -7.28 9.94 4.83
CA ALA A 83 -7.28 10.91 5.94
C ALA A 83 -5.99 11.76 5.95
N ASN A 84 -6.09 13.05 6.32
CA ASN A 84 -5.05 14.11 6.35
C ASN A 84 -3.57 13.66 6.44
N ARG A 85 -2.71 14.11 5.50
CA ARG A 85 -1.40 13.49 5.19
C ARG A 85 -0.16 14.37 5.16
N VAL A 86 -0.10 15.38 6.03
CA VAL A 86 1.19 16.05 6.28
C VAL A 86 2.15 15.13 7.06
N GLN A 87 1.65 14.36 8.04
CA GLN A 87 2.47 13.49 8.90
C GLN A 87 2.66 12.06 8.38
N ARG A 88 1.74 11.56 7.52
CA ARG A 88 1.74 10.19 7.00
C ARG A 88 1.78 10.25 5.48
N GLY A 89 2.97 10.06 4.90
CA GLY A 89 3.13 10.12 3.44
C GLY A 89 2.10 9.25 2.72
N LEU A 90 1.53 9.77 1.62
CA LEU A 90 0.58 9.04 0.80
C LEU A 90 1.24 7.81 0.16
N ILE A 91 2.48 7.99 -0.30
CA ILE A 91 3.39 6.92 -0.68
C ILE A 91 4.56 6.96 0.29
N GLN A 92 4.87 5.82 0.89
CA GLN A 92 6.08 5.65 1.69
C GLN A 92 6.82 4.40 1.26
N PHE A 93 8.06 4.59 0.83
CA PHE A 93 9.06 3.56 0.70
C PHE A 93 10.20 3.86 1.67
N LYS A 94 10.30 3.12 2.76
CA LYS A 94 11.34 3.25 3.78
C LYS A 94 12.14 1.95 3.83
N CYS A 95 12.92 1.72 2.79
CA CYS A 95 13.73 0.52 2.68
C CYS A 95 14.99 0.62 3.54
N ALA A 96 15.47 -0.51 4.05
CA ALA A 96 16.64 -0.57 4.90
C ALA A 96 17.89 -0.14 4.13
N ALA A 97 18.77 0.63 4.77
CA ALA A 97 20.02 1.06 4.14
C ALA A 97 20.93 -0.12 3.74
N GLY A 98 20.92 -1.18 4.56
CA GLY A 98 21.67 -2.42 4.30
C GLY A 98 20.99 -3.39 3.33
N ALA A 99 19.75 -3.10 2.91
CA ALA A 99 19.03 -3.86 1.90
C ALA A 99 18.11 -2.94 1.05
N PRO A 100 18.69 -2.07 0.19
CA PRO A 100 17.89 -1.17 -0.65
C PRO A 100 16.90 -1.94 -1.53
N CYS A 101 15.68 -1.42 -1.67
CA CYS A 101 14.68 -2.00 -2.54
C CYS A 101 15.03 -1.75 -4.01
N THR A 102 14.78 -2.72 -4.89
CA THR A 102 15.11 -2.62 -6.32
C THR A 102 13.98 -3.14 -7.20
N GLY A 103 13.93 -2.74 -8.48
CA GLY A 103 12.86 -3.18 -9.39
C GLY A 103 11.46 -2.69 -8.98
N MET A 104 11.38 -1.59 -8.24
CA MET A 104 10.11 -1.04 -7.78
C MET A 104 9.41 -0.30 -8.92
N THR A 105 8.10 -0.48 -9.07
CA THR A 105 7.32 0.24 -10.08
C THR A 105 6.06 0.80 -9.46
N VAL A 106 5.83 2.10 -9.61
CA VAL A 106 4.57 2.76 -9.26
C VAL A 106 3.99 3.38 -10.52
N LYS A 107 2.82 2.91 -10.95
CA LYS A 107 2.11 3.46 -12.11
C LYS A 107 0.62 3.62 -11.81
N ASP A 108 -0.03 4.56 -12.48
CA ASP A 108 -1.48 4.78 -12.37
C ASP A 108 -1.94 4.93 -10.91
N PHE A 109 -1.20 5.71 -10.12
CA PHE A 109 -1.49 5.97 -8.72
C PHE A 109 -2.19 7.33 -8.59
N SER A 110 -3.51 7.30 -8.44
CA SER A 110 -4.37 8.47 -8.30
C SER A 110 -5.13 8.42 -6.98
N VAL A 111 -4.43 8.60 -5.86
CA VAL A 111 -5.07 8.75 -4.54
C VAL A 111 -4.89 10.19 -4.08
N TRP A 112 -5.88 10.75 -3.38
CA TRP A 112 -5.79 12.10 -2.84
C TRP A 112 -6.18 12.18 -1.37
N THR A 113 -5.81 13.26 -0.69
CA THR A 113 -6.24 13.52 0.68
C THR A 113 -7.66 14.08 0.71
N ASN A 114 -8.47 13.63 1.67
CA ASN A 114 -9.81 14.19 1.92
C ASN A 114 -9.78 15.41 2.86
N ALA A 115 -8.58 15.78 3.35
CA ALA A 115 -8.34 16.95 4.18
C ALA A 115 -7.00 17.62 3.86
N GLY A 116 -6.99 18.95 3.84
CA GLY A 116 -5.81 19.73 3.43
C GLY A 116 -5.62 19.77 1.91
N SER A 117 -4.51 20.37 1.46
CA SER A 117 -4.23 20.64 0.04
C SER A 117 -2.91 20.02 -0.46
N GLN A 118 -2.27 19.20 0.36
CA GLN A 118 -0.99 18.58 0.03
C GLN A 118 -0.83 17.18 0.61
N VAL A 119 -0.03 16.36 -0.07
CA VAL A 119 0.41 15.04 0.40
C VAL A 119 1.91 14.88 0.18
N ASN A 120 2.54 14.01 0.97
CA ASN A 120 3.96 13.70 0.83
C ASN A 120 4.17 12.34 0.17
N TYR A 121 5.13 12.24 -0.75
CA TYR A 121 5.73 10.99 -1.19
C TYR A 121 7.12 10.87 -0.58
N VAL A 122 7.36 9.82 0.21
CA VAL A 122 8.61 9.59 0.93
C VAL A 122 9.29 8.36 0.34
N CYS A 123 10.53 8.50 -0.09
CA CYS A 123 11.32 7.39 -0.64
C CYS A 123 12.73 7.39 -0.04
N ASN A 124 13.09 6.27 0.60
CA ASN A 124 14.40 6.03 1.19
C ASN A 124 14.95 4.72 0.65
N ASN A 125 16.17 4.75 0.11
CA ASN A 125 16.89 3.55 -0.36
C ASN A 125 16.05 2.67 -1.33
N THR A 126 15.24 3.29 -2.20
CA THR A 126 14.27 2.57 -3.04
C THR A 126 14.45 2.89 -4.53
N TYR A 127 14.77 1.87 -5.31
CA TYR A 127 15.14 2.05 -6.71
C TYR A 127 14.11 1.48 -7.67
N GLY A 128 13.77 2.25 -8.69
CA GLY A 128 12.65 1.92 -9.57
C GLY A 128 12.15 3.06 -10.44
N THR A 129 10.89 2.96 -10.87
CA THR A 129 10.21 3.93 -11.75
C THR A 129 8.88 4.40 -11.18
N GLY A 130 8.62 5.71 -11.29
CA GLY A 130 7.38 6.37 -10.85
C GLY A 130 7.43 6.96 -9.43
N SER A 131 6.54 7.91 -9.14
CA SER A 131 6.49 8.64 -7.86
C SER A 131 7.85 9.27 -7.46
N CYS A 132 8.31 9.09 -6.22
CA CYS A 132 9.59 9.57 -5.70
C CYS A 132 10.76 8.58 -5.85
N LEU A 133 10.58 7.50 -6.62
CA LEU A 133 11.58 6.45 -6.77
C LEU A 133 12.81 6.95 -7.54
N ARG A 134 13.99 6.53 -7.09
CA ARG A 134 15.25 6.87 -7.77
C ARG A 134 15.54 5.85 -8.87
N VAL A 135 15.86 6.32 -10.07
CA VAL A 135 16.32 5.45 -11.17
C VAL A 135 17.69 4.86 -10.84
N GLY A 136 17.96 3.63 -11.28
CA GLY A 136 19.22 2.93 -11.07
C GLY A 136 19.13 1.88 -9.98
N SER A 137 20.19 1.70 -9.20
CA SER A 137 20.27 0.70 -8.12
C SER A 137 21.32 1.09 -7.09
N GLY A 138 21.10 0.70 -5.84
CA GLY A 138 22.13 0.69 -4.79
C GLY A 138 22.47 2.06 -4.19
N GLY A 139 23.08 2.05 -3.00
CA GLY A 139 23.43 3.26 -2.25
C GLY A 139 22.29 3.79 -1.40
N THR A 140 22.62 4.63 -0.43
CA THR A 140 21.64 5.23 0.48
C THR A 140 21.14 6.57 -0.04
N TYR A 141 19.86 6.84 0.19
CA TYR A 141 19.29 8.16 -0.01
C TYR A 141 17.99 8.31 0.76
N SER A 142 17.56 9.56 0.94
CA SER A 142 16.25 9.92 1.48
C SER A 142 15.71 11.10 0.69
N THR A 143 14.46 11.03 0.29
CA THR A 143 13.76 12.15 -0.37
C THR A 143 12.31 12.23 0.09
N THR A 144 11.78 13.44 0.08
CA THR A 144 10.35 13.70 0.30
C THR A 144 9.87 14.69 -0.74
N SER A 145 8.93 14.27 -1.58
CA SER A 145 8.28 15.12 -2.58
C SER A 145 6.93 15.59 -2.04
N LYS A 146 6.71 16.91 -2.06
CA LYS A 146 5.41 17.51 -1.76
C LYS A 146 4.56 17.57 -3.02
N ILE A 147 3.37 16.98 -2.98
CA ILE A 147 2.40 17.02 -4.06
C ILE A 147 1.24 17.90 -3.62
N THR A 148 1.01 18.99 -4.35
CA THR A 148 0.04 20.04 -4.00
C THR A 148 -1.15 20.09 -4.95
N THR A 149 -1.20 19.19 -5.93
CA THR A 149 -2.28 19.10 -6.92
C THR A 149 -2.86 17.70 -6.90
N ALA A 150 -4.19 17.61 -6.82
CA ALA A 150 -4.88 16.34 -6.86
C ALA A 150 -4.69 15.66 -8.23
N PRO A 151 -4.29 14.38 -8.29
CA PRO A 151 -4.12 13.68 -9.56
C PRO A 151 -5.47 13.49 -10.26
N ALA A 152 -5.52 13.61 -11.58
CA ALA A 152 -6.77 13.41 -12.32
C ALA A 152 -7.37 12.02 -12.07
N GLY A 153 -8.71 11.95 -11.97
CA GLY A 153 -9.45 10.70 -11.80
C GLY A 153 -9.14 9.96 -10.49
N TRP A 154 -8.84 10.71 -9.42
CA TRP A 154 -8.58 10.15 -8.09
C TRP A 154 -9.85 9.67 -7.40
N GLN A 155 -10.99 10.29 -7.70
CA GLN A 155 -12.27 9.89 -7.13
C GLN A 155 -12.60 8.44 -7.50
N ALA A 156 -13.07 7.68 -6.53
CA ALA A 156 -13.41 6.28 -6.68
C ALA A 156 -14.81 5.99 -6.12
N PRO A 157 -15.53 5.01 -6.68
CA PRO A 157 -16.83 4.59 -6.14
C PRO A 157 -16.67 3.94 -4.76
N ARG A 158 -17.68 4.14 -3.91
CA ARG A 158 -17.78 3.51 -2.59
C ARG A 158 -18.72 2.30 -2.62
N LEU A 159 -18.52 1.37 -1.70
CA LEU A 159 -19.50 0.32 -1.45
C LEU A 159 -20.65 0.86 -0.59
N PRO A 160 -21.91 0.46 -0.85
CA PRO A 160 -23.05 0.89 -0.05
C PRO A 160 -22.99 0.36 1.40
N THR A 161 -22.16 -0.65 1.65
CA THR A 161 -21.94 -1.31 2.94
C THR A 161 -20.76 -0.73 3.73
N ASP A 162 -20.20 0.42 3.32
CA ASP A 162 -19.17 1.12 4.09
C ASP A 162 -19.65 1.37 5.53
N LEU A 163 -18.91 0.86 6.51
CA LEU A 163 -19.18 1.14 7.92
C LEU A 163 -18.90 2.62 8.22
N LYS A 164 -19.89 3.32 8.76
CA LYS A 164 -19.75 4.71 9.23
C LYS A 164 -19.00 4.82 10.56
N SER A 165 -19.10 3.78 11.39
CA SER A 165 -18.44 3.67 12.69
C SER A 165 -18.04 2.21 12.95
N SER A 166 -17.05 1.99 13.81
CA SER A 166 -16.71 0.64 14.28
C SER A 166 -17.73 0.12 15.29
N PHE A 167 -17.66 -1.17 15.62
CA PHE A 167 -18.52 -1.80 16.62
C PHE A 167 -18.08 -1.54 18.08
N GLY A 168 -16.98 -0.81 18.28
CA GLY A 168 -16.42 -0.56 19.62
C GLY A 168 -15.84 -1.82 20.28
N PHE A 169 -15.73 -1.79 21.61
CA PHE A 169 -15.10 -2.84 22.42
C PHE A 169 -15.86 -3.16 23.73
N THR A 170 -17.03 -2.57 23.93
CA THR A 170 -17.82 -2.67 25.18
C THR A 170 -19.22 -3.24 24.96
N SER A 171 -19.54 -3.72 23.76
CA SER A 171 -20.87 -4.21 23.41
C SER A 171 -20.74 -5.39 22.46
N GLU A 172 -21.77 -6.25 22.44
CA GLU A 172 -21.83 -7.38 21.52
C GLU A 172 -21.88 -6.91 20.06
N ILE A 173 -21.18 -7.64 19.19
CA ILE A 173 -21.12 -7.35 17.76
C ILE A 173 -22.28 -8.09 17.06
N PRO A 174 -23.17 -7.41 16.34
CA PRO A 174 -24.25 -8.07 15.62
C PRO A 174 -23.71 -8.99 14.52
N ILE A 175 -24.37 -10.13 14.31
CA ILE A 175 -23.99 -11.09 13.26
C ILE A 175 -24.31 -10.47 11.88
N PRO A 176 -23.32 -10.29 10.99
CA PRO A 176 -23.57 -9.73 9.67
C PRO A 176 -24.10 -10.78 8.69
N ALA A 177 -24.89 -10.33 7.71
CA ALA A 177 -25.13 -11.11 6.51
C ALA A 177 -23.88 -11.11 5.60
N ILE A 178 -23.67 -12.19 4.86
CA ILE A 178 -22.58 -12.25 3.87
C ILE A 178 -22.93 -11.31 2.69
N PRO A 179 -22.09 -10.33 2.35
CA PRO A 179 -22.40 -9.40 1.28
C PRO A 179 -22.27 -10.05 -0.11
N LEU A 180 -22.94 -9.45 -1.09
CA LEU A 180 -22.86 -9.87 -2.50
C LEU A 180 -21.94 -8.97 -3.34
N SER A 181 -21.20 -8.05 -2.71
CA SER A 181 -20.24 -7.16 -3.37
C SER A 181 -19.07 -6.88 -2.44
N PHE A 182 -17.85 -7.06 -2.96
CA PHE A 182 -16.60 -6.89 -2.22
C PHE A 182 -15.67 -5.83 -2.84
N PHE A 183 -15.92 -5.48 -4.10
CA PHE A 183 -15.20 -4.43 -4.82
C PHE A 183 -16.15 -3.78 -5.85
N PRO A 184 -16.18 -2.45 -5.96
CA PRO A 184 -17.10 -1.75 -6.86
C PRO A 184 -17.06 -2.27 -8.31
N GLY A 185 -18.25 -2.46 -8.91
CA GLY A 185 -18.39 -2.89 -10.30
C GLY A 185 -18.01 -4.36 -10.56
N THR A 186 -17.91 -5.19 -9.52
CA THR A 186 -17.58 -6.61 -9.66
C THR A 186 -18.58 -7.50 -8.94
N SER A 187 -18.77 -8.71 -9.46
CA SER A 187 -19.57 -9.76 -8.82
C SER A 187 -18.67 -10.76 -8.11
N PRO A 188 -19.15 -11.40 -7.02
CA PRO A 188 -18.46 -12.52 -6.39
C PRO A 188 -18.17 -13.64 -7.40
N SER A 189 -17.03 -14.32 -7.24
CA SER A 189 -16.65 -15.42 -8.13
C SER A 189 -17.55 -16.65 -7.98
N ARG A 190 -18.28 -16.75 -6.86
CA ARG A 190 -19.25 -17.81 -6.57
C ARG A 190 -20.47 -17.21 -5.86
N ARG A 191 -21.63 -17.83 -6.08
CA ARG A 191 -22.86 -17.51 -5.35
C ARG A 191 -22.77 -18.06 -3.92
N LEU A 192 -23.57 -17.48 -3.04
CA LEU A 192 -23.80 -18.04 -1.72
C LEU A 192 -24.50 -19.41 -1.86
N ALA A 193 -24.20 -20.30 -0.92
CA ALA A 193 -24.77 -21.65 -0.85
C ALA A 193 -26.27 -21.61 -0.50
#